data_AF-A0A9Y2I992-F1
#
_entry.id   AF-A0A9Y2I992-F1
#
_cell.length_a   1.000
_cell.length_b   1.000
_cell.length_c   1.000
_cell.angle_alpha   90.00
_cell.angle_beta   90.00
_cell.angle_gamma   90.00
#
_symmetry.space_group_name_H-M   'P 1'
#
loop_
_entity.id
_entity.type
_entity.pdbx_description
1 polymer ?
#
loop_
_entity_poly.entity_id
_entity_poly.type
_entity_poly.pdbx_seq_one_letter_code
_entity_poly.pdbx_strand_id
1 'polypeptide(L)'
;MADRALCLEPLELSGRERSVLRSVAVRGASSSLYCELEAGHGHEHVAGVRGAGPGGPKWWLRWWPGRRVLEARAECGALAEDGAVCRVPGGHEGGHTSEPVDLEHVEGLADTARSAGPR
;
A
#
# COMPACT_ATOMS: atom_id res chain seq x y z
N MET A 1 -13.48 -16.29 -12.15
CA MET A 1 -12.78 -15.01 -11.95
C MET A 1 -11.30 -15.34 -11.99
N ALA A 2 -10.53 -14.71 -12.89
CA ALA A 2 -9.11 -15.04 -13.03
C ALA A 2 -8.40 -14.59 -11.75
N ASP A 3 -7.71 -15.52 -11.10
CA ASP A 3 -6.81 -15.27 -9.98
C ASP A 3 -5.67 -14.39 -10.51
N ARG A 4 -5.78 -13.07 -10.32
CA ARG A 4 -4.75 -12.12 -10.75
C ARG A 4 -3.60 -12.25 -9.78
N ALA A 5 -2.65 -13.11 -10.13
CA ALA A 5 -1.48 -13.36 -9.32
C ALA A 5 -0.68 -12.07 -9.08
N LEU A 6 -0.15 -11.90 -7.87
CA LEU A 6 0.81 -10.84 -7.56
C LEU A 6 2.20 -11.21 -8.10
N CYS A 7 3.03 -10.21 -8.41
CA CYS A 7 4.40 -10.42 -8.86
C CYS A 7 5.26 -11.19 -7.82
N LEU A 8 5.06 -10.91 -6.53
CA LEU A 8 5.77 -11.57 -5.40
C LEU A 8 7.31 -11.57 -5.51
N GLU A 9 7.91 -10.75 -6.39
CA GLU A 9 9.36 -10.65 -6.48
C GLU A 9 9.93 -10.11 -5.17
N PRO A 10 10.83 -10.86 -4.50
CA PRO A 10 11.37 -10.46 -3.21
C PRO A 10 12.45 -9.40 -3.36
N LEU A 11 12.44 -8.43 -2.45
CA LEU A 11 13.46 -7.41 -2.31
C LEU A 11 14.16 -7.55 -0.96
N GLU A 12 15.43 -7.90 -1.01
CA GLU A 12 16.30 -7.92 0.18
C GLU A 12 16.82 -6.51 0.50
N LEU A 13 16.64 -6.11 1.76
CA LEU A 13 17.05 -4.82 2.27
C LEU A 13 18.44 -4.91 2.92
N SER A 14 19.35 -4.04 2.46
CA SER A 14 20.64 -3.84 3.12
C SER A 14 20.49 -3.33 4.55
N GLY A 15 21.55 -3.45 5.36
CA GLY A 15 21.56 -2.91 6.72
C GLY A 15 21.25 -1.41 6.79
N ARG A 16 21.71 -0.64 5.80
CA ARG A 16 21.46 0.80 5.69
C ARG A 16 20.00 1.08 5.36
N GLU A 17 19.42 0.41 4.37
CA GLU A 17 18.01 0.58 3.99
C GLU A 17 17.07 0.21 5.14
N ARG A 18 17.34 -0.89 5.84
CA ARG A 18 16.60 -1.26 7.06
C ARG A 18 16.67 -0.18 8.12
N SER A 19 17.83 0.46 8.30
CA SER A 19 17.98 1.55 9.28
C SER A 19 17.19 2.80 8.88
N VAL A 20 17.20 3.15 7.60
CA VAL A 20 16.38 4.26 7.08
C VAL A 20 14.90 3.95 7.27
N LEU A 21 14.44 2.76 6.84
CA LEU A 21 13.04 2.36 6.98
C LEU A 21 12.59 2.36 8.44
N ARG A 22 13.38 1.82 9.37
CA ARG A 22 13.03 1.90 10.82
C ARG A 22 12.84 3.32 11.34
N SER A 23 13.53 4.30 10.74
CA SER A 23 13.45 5.71 11.18
C SER A 23 12.22 6.45 10.66
N VAL A 24 11.61 6.00 9.55
CA VAL A 24 10.48 6.69 8.90
C VAL A 24 9.20 5.84 8.80
N ALA A 25 9.31 4.51 8.92
CA ALA A 25 8.25 3.52 8.90
C ALA A 25 8.38 2.66 10.17
N VAL A 26 7.56 2.97 11.18
CA VAL A 26 7.71 2.42 12.55
C VAL A 26 7.20 0.98 12.61
N ARG A 27 8.09 0.10 13.09
CA ARG A 27 7.93 -1.32 13.48
C ARG A 27 7.64 -2.30 12.34
N GLY A 28 8.58 -3.22 12.14
CA GLY A 28 8.35 -4.44 11.37
C GLY A 28 8.75 -4.40 9.90
N ALA A 29 9.78 -3.62 9.52
CA ALA A 29 10.45 -3.91 8.26
C ALA A 29 11.17 -5.25 8.40
N SER A 30 10.50 -6.32 7.97
CA SER A 30 11.13 -7.60 7.68
C SER A 30 12.36 -7.37 6.80
N SER A 31 13.33 -8.29 6.87
CA SER A 31 14.53 -8.20 6.02
C SER A 31 14.20 -8.19 4.51
N SER A 32 13.03 -8.73 4.18
CA SER A 32 12.51 -8.91 2.83
C SER A 32 11.18 -8.18 2.68
N LEU A 33 11.01 -7.50 1.54
CA LEU A 33 9.73 -6.97 1.07
C LEU A 33 9.33 -7.69 -0.21
N TYR A 34 8.06 -7.66 -0.59
CA TYR A 34 7.56 -8.33 -1.80
C TYR A 34 6.83 -7.33 -2.68
N CYS A 35 6.94 -7.49 -3.99
CA CYS A 35 6.18 -6.68 -4.94
C CYS A 35 4.67 -6.92 -4.78
N GLU A 36 3.91 -5.84 -4.60
CA GLU A 36 2.45 -5.82 -4.45
C GLU A 36 1.69 -5.51 -5.77
N LEU A 37 2.43 -5.34 -6.88
CA LEU A 37 1.82 -5.16 -8.20
C LEU A 37 1.31 -6.49 -8.76
N GLU A 38 0.30 -6.42 -9.62
CA GLU A 38 -0.18 -7.53 -10.44
C GLU A 38 0.96 -8.11 -11.29
N ALA A 39 1.02 -9.44 -11.42
CA ALA A 39 1.99 -10.12 -12.25
C ALA A 39 1.90 -9.65 -13.70
N GLY A 40 3.06 -9.50 -14.35
CA GLY A 40 3.13 -8.93 -15.70
C GLY A 40 3.13 -7.40 -15.75
N HIS A 41 3.33 -6.72 -14.62
CA HIS A 41 3.71 -5.30 -14.60
C HIS A 41 5.06 -5.06 -15.31
N GLY A 42 5.40 -3.79 -15.55
CA GLY A 42 6.64 -3.42 -16.24
C GLY A 42 7.89 -3.57 -15.38
N HIS A 43 8.78 -2.59 -15.42
CA HIS A 43 10.07 -2.63 -14.71
C HIS A 43 10.01 -2.09 -13.28
N GLU A 44 8.90 -1.43 -12.94
CA GLU A 44 8.69 -0.90 -11.61
C GLU A 44 8.14 -1.96 -10.68
N HIS A 45 8.65 -2.02 -9.47
CA HIS A 45 8.06 -2.78 -8.38
C HIS A 45 7.74 -1.88 -7.19
N VAL A 46 6.79 -2.30 -6.36
CA VAL A 46 6.37 -1.54 -5.20
C VAL A 46 6.00 -2.39 -4.01
N ALA A 47 6.29 -1.89 -2.82
CA ALA A 47 5.91 -2.51 -1.56
C ALA A 47 5.50 -1.42 -0.56
N GLY A 48 4.40 -1.67 0.15
CA GLY A 48 3.96 -0.82 1.24
C GLY A 48 4.88 -0.99 2.44
N VAL A 49 5.46 0.11 2.92
CA VAL A 49 6.20 0.11 4.18
C VAL A 49 5.35 0.85 5.20
N ARG A 50 4.63 0.10 6.05
CA ARG A 50 3.61 0.63 6.97
C ARG A 50 4.10 1.87 7.71
N GLY A 51 3.32 2.95 7.61
CA GLY A 51 3.55 4.18 8.36
C GLY A 51 3.39 3.98 9.87
N ALA A 52 3.91 4.93 10.65
CA ALA A 52 3.82 4.89 12.10
C ALA A 52 2.38 5.09 12.60
N GLY A 53 1.65 3.98 12.75
CA GLY A 53 0.34 3.93 13.42
C GLY A 53 -0.88 4.16 12.52
N PRO A 54 -2.09 4.03 13.09
CA PRO A 54 -3.35 4.24 12.39
C PRO A 54 -3.43 5.68 11.84
N GLY A 55 -3.65 5.83 10.54
CA GLY A 55 -3.73 7.15 9.88
C GLY A 55 -2.39 7.83 9.60
N GLY A 56 -1.25 7.16 9.85
CA GLY A 56 0.07 7.68 9.46
C GLY A 56 0.22 7.75 7.92
N PRO A 57 1.15 8.58 7.42
CA PRO A 57 1.42 8.66 5.98
C PRO A 57 1.84 7.28 5.45
N LYS A 58 1.20 6.85 4.35
CA LYS A 58 1.59 5.62 3.64
C LYS A 58 2.90 5.87 2.90
N TRP A 59 3.93 5.15 3.33
CA TRP A 59 5.23 5.14 2.67
C TRP A 59 5.31 3.94 1.74
N TRP A 60 5.94 4.17 0.60
CA TRP A 60 6.13 3.19 -0.45
C TRP A 60 7.59 3.07 -0.79
N LEU A 61 8.10 1.84 -0.81
CA LEU A 61 9.38 1.57 -1.42
C LEU A 61 9.13 1.16 -2.87
N ARG A 62 9.64 1.96 -3.80
CA ARG A 62 9.64 1.68 -5.23
C ARG A 62 11.03 1.30 -5.69
N TRP A 63 11.12 0.32 -6.57
CA TRP A 63 12.39 -0.09 -7.14
C TRP A 63 12.31 -0.46 -8.61
N TRP A 64 13.44 -0.23 -9.28
CA TRP A 64 13.74 -0.54 -10.67
C TRP A 64 15.15 -1.15 -10.73
N PRO A 65 15.57 -1.72 -11.88
CA PRO A 65 16.95 -2.12 -12.07
C PRO A 65 17.93 -0.98 -11.74
N GLY A 66 18.75 -1.18 -10.70
CA GLY A 66 19.77 -0.22 -10.26
C GLY A 66 19.29 0.99 -9.45
N ARG A 67 17.98 1.12 -9.14
CA ARG A 67 17.46 2.26 -8.38
C ARG A 67 16.37 1.86 -7.40
N ARG A 68 16.38 2.48 -6.22
CA ARG A 68 15.36 2.34 -5.17
C ARG A 68 15.01 3.70 -4.60
N VAL A 69 13.74 3.95 -4.35
CA VAL A 69 13.24 5.23 -3.83
C VAL A 69 12.19 4.95 -2.76
N LEU A 70 12.35 5.57 -1.61
CA LEU A 70 11.35 5.61 -0.56
C LEU A 70 10.58 6.92 -0.66
N GLU A 71 9.26 6.86 -0.85
CA GLU A 71 8.42 8.05 -1.02
C GLU A 71 7.11 7.96 -0.25
N ALA A 72 6.60 9.12 0.16
CA ALA A 72 5.26 9.25 0.71
C ALA A 72 4.31 9.53 -0.46
N ARG A 73 3.36 8.62 -0.71
CA ARG A 73 2.46 8.71 -1.86
C ARG A 73 1.08 8.16 -1.53
N ALA A 74 0.05 8.82 -2.07
CA ALA A 74 -1.32 8.35 -1.95
C ALA A 74 -1.54 7.08 -2.79
N GLU A 75 -2.53 6.28 -2.39
CA GLU A 75 -3.00 5.12 -3.15
C GLU A 75 -3.61 5.53 -4.50
N CYS A 76 -3.71 4.57 -5.43
CA CYS A 76 -4.10 4.83 -6.80
C CYS A 76 -5.52 5.38 -6.97
N GLY A 77 -6.42 5.13 -6.01
CA GLY A 77 -7.78 5.66 -6.04
C GLY A 77 -8.66 5.08 -7.17
N ALA A 78 -8.14 4.18 -7.99
CA ALA A 78 -8.93 3.43 -8.96
C ALA A 78 -9.92 2.53 -8.21
N LEU A 79 -11.17 2.56 -8.66
CA LEU A 79 -12.27 1.76 -8.15
C LEU A 79 -12.55 0.64 -9.15
N ALA A 80 -12.50 -0.61 -8.68
CA ALA A 80 -12.99 -1.75 -9.43
C ALA A 80 -14.53 -1.76 -9.47
N GLU A 81 -15.11 -2.55 -10.38
CA GLU A 81 -16.56 -2.62 -10.59
C GLU A 81 -17.32 -3.12 -9.35
N ASP A 82 -16.64 -3.85 -8.48
CA ASP A 82 -17.14 -4.35 -7.18
C ASP A 82 -16.95 -3.34 -6.04
N GLY A 83 -16.50 -2.12 -6.34
CA GLY A 83 -16.25 -1.07 -5.35
C GLY A 83 -14.91 -1.19 -4.62
N ALA A 84 -14.07 -2.18 -4.95
CA ALA A 84 -12.76 -2.31 -4.33
C ALA A 84 -11.80 -1.21 -4.79
N VAL A 85 -11.08 -0.60 -3.85
CA VAL A 85 -10.08 0.43 -4.15
C VAL A 85 -8.72 -0.23 -4.39
N CYS A 86 -8.03 0.24 -5.42
CA CYS A 86 -6.67 -0.17 -5.70
C CYS A 86 -5.73 0.23 -4.55
N ARG A 87 -5.04 -0.76 -3.97
CA ARG A 87 -4.27 -0.60 -2.72
C ARG A 87 -2.81 -0.16 -2.94
N VAL A 88 -2.32 -0.11 -4.17
CA VAL A 88 -0.94 0.28 -4.53
C VAL A 88 -0.84 1.80 -4.79
N PRO A 89 0.36 2.43 -4.78
CA PRO A 89 0.47 3.87 -4.90
C PRO A 89 0.07 4.36 -6.29
N GLY A 90 -0.50 5.55 -6.40
CA GLY A 90 -1.01 6.05 -7.67
C GLY A 90 0.07 6.21 -8.74
N GLY A 91 -0.26 5.94 -10.00
CA GLY A 91 0.70 5.97 -11.11
C GLY A 91 1.67 4.78 -11.11
N HIS A 92 1.31 3.68 -10.46
CA HIS A 92 2.00 2.40 -10.59
C HIS A 92 1.83 1.80 -12.00
N GLU A 93 2.76 0.94 -12.39
CA GLU A 93 2.64 0.14 -13.60
C GLU A 93 1.71 -1.08 -13.39
N GLY A 94 1.25 -1.67 -14.50
CA GLY A 94 0.42 -2.86 -14.47
C GLY A 94 -1.06 -2.61 -14.19
N GLY A 95 -1.81 -3.69 -14.01
CA GLY A 95 -3.23 -3.64 -13.67
C GLY A 95 -3.47 -3.24 -12.21
N HIS A 96 -4.71 -2.88 -11.90
CA HIS A 96 -5.09 -2.47 -10.54
C HIS A 96 -5.22 -3.69 -9.64
N THR A 97 -4.39 -3.72 -8.59
CA THR A 97 -4.51 -4.69 -7.50
C THR A 97 -5.61 -4.24 -6.53
N SER A 98 -6.75 -4.91 -6.58
CA SER A 98 -7.86 -4.70 -5.65
C SER A 98 -8.33 -6.05 -5.12
N GLU A 99 -8.40 -6.19 -3.79
CA GLU A 99 -9.15 -7.28 -3.17
C GLU A 99 -10.52 -6.76 -2.80
N PRO A 100 -11.59 -7.57 -2.94
CA PRO A 100 -12.92 -7.18 -2.52
C PRO A 100 -12.85 -6.76 -1.05
N VAL A 101 -13.36 -5.56 -0.77
CA VAL A 101 -13.71 -5.19 0.59
C VAL A 101 -15.06 -5.83 0.86
N ASP A 102 -15.11 -6.81 1.76
CA ASP A 102 -16.40 -7.23 2.32
C ASP A 102 -17.01 -6.03 3.04
N LEU A 103 -17.98 -5.39 2.39
CA LEU A 103 -18.65 -4.19 2.88
C LEU A 103 -19.55 -4.46 4.11
N GLU A 104 -19.64 -5.70 4.58
CA GLU A 104 -20.38 -6.06 5.81
C GLU A 104 -19.68 -5.65 7.13
N HIS A 105 -18.57 -4.90 7.07
CA HIS A 105 -17.85 -4.43 8.27
C HIS A 105 -17.54 -2.92 8.31
N VAL A 106 -18.09 -2.12 7.39
CA VAL A 106 -17.90 -0.65 7.34
C VAL A 106 -19.15 0.15 7.75
N GLU A 107 -20.06 -0.44 8.51
CA GLU A 107 -21.07 0.30 9.27
C GLU A 107 -20.61 0.50 10.72
N GLY A 108 -19.76 1.50 10.95
CA GLY A 108 -19.32 1.84 12.31
C GLY A 108 -18.55 3.15 12.49
N LEU A 109 -18.33 3.95 11.43
CA LEU A 109 -17.57 5.20 11.52
C LEU A 109 -18.28 6.43 10.96
N ALA A 110 -19.62 6.39 10.85
CA ALA A 110 -20.42 7.53 10.40
C ALA A 110 -21.39 8.10 11.44
N ASP A 111 -21.31 7.71 12.73
CA ASP A 111 -22.29 8.15 13.75
C ASP A 111 -21.69 8.80 15.01
N THR A 112 -20.65 9.62 14.86
CA THR A 112 -20.18 10.50 15.95
C THR A 112 -20.11 11.99 15.59
N ALA A 113 -20.76 12.39 14.49
CA ALA A 113 -20.78 13.80 14.06
C ALA A 113 -22.17 14.49 14.13
N ARG A 114 -23.16 13.90 14.81
CA ARG A 114 -24.46 14.56 15.04
C ARG A 114 -25.01 14.28 16.43
N SER A 115 -24.44 14.94 17.45
CA SER A 115 -25.16 15.44 18.63
C SER A 115 -24.23 16.31 19.49
N ALA A 116 -23.68 17.36 18.89
CA ALA A 116 -23.19 18.52 19.63
C ALA A 116 -23.93 19.75 19.11
N GLY A 117 -24.85 20.27 19.93
CA GLY A 117 -25.51 21.56 19.74
C GLY A 117 -26.93 21.58 20.33
N PRO A 118 -27.41 22.75 20.80
CA PRO A 118 -27.09 23.27 22.12
C PRO A 118 -28.34 23.54 22.99
N ARG A 119 -28.07 23.74 24.29
CA ARG A 119 -28.92 24.29 25.38
C ARG A 119 -29.57 23.29 26.32
#